data_AF-A0AAV5A534-F1
#
_entry.id   AF-A0AAV5A534-F1
#
_cell.length_a   1.000
_cell.length_b   1.000
_cell.length_c   1.000
_cell.angle_alpha   90.00
_cell.angle_beta   90.00
_cell.angle_gamma   90.00
#
_symmetry.space_group_name_H-M   'P 1'
#
loop_
_entity.id
_entity.type
_entity.pdbx_description
1 polymer ?
#
loop_
_entity_poly.entity_id
_entity_poly.type
_entity_poly.pdbx_seq_one_letter_code
_entity_poly.pdbx_strand_id
1 'polypeptide(L)' 'MSDINIPGFATNGIFEIRVNNSEGKEAVWTIDLKKTGTVYKGPAKPKADVTLIFNDDVFVSIADGKAAKTRAKL' A
#
# COMPACT_ATOMS: atom_id res chain seq x y z
N MET A 1 -16.29 0.96 8.73
CA MET A 1 -15.92 1.01 7.30
C MET A 1 -15.40 -0.37 6.95
N SER A 2 -16.04 -1.07 6.02
CA SER A 2 -15.85 -2.49 5.70
C SER A 2 -14.72 -2.70 4.68
N ASP A 3 -14.08 -3.87 4.74
CA ASP A 3 -13.01 -4.28 3.82
C ASP A 3 -13.49 -4.30 2.35
N ILE A 4 -12.56 -4.07 1.42
CA ILE A 4 -12.82 -4.14 -0.02
C ILE A 4 -12.33 -5.51 -0.54
N ASN A 5 -13.22 -6.26 -1.20
CA ASN A 5 -12.91 -7.54 -1.85
C ASN A 5 -12.57 -7.32 -3.34
N ILE A 6 -11.48 -7.92 -3.81
CA ILE A 6 -10.98 -7.82 -5.18
C ILE A 6 -11.13 -9.19 -5.85
N PRO A 7 -12.10 -9.39 -6.76
CA PRO A 7 -12.23 -10.66 -7.47
C PRO A 7 -11.15 -10.82 -8.56
N GLY A 8 -10.58 -12.03 -8.69
CA GLY A 8 -9.76 -12.40 -9.86
C GLY A 8 -8.38 -11.74 -9.95
N PHE A 9 -7.74 -11.40 -8.82
CA PHE A 9 -6.39 -10.83 -8.83
C PHE A 9 -5.36 -11.84 -9.38
N ALA A 10 -4.54 -11.41 -10.35
CA ALA A 10 -3.49 -12.22 -10.98
C ALA A 10 -2.12 -12.09 -10.30
N THR A 11 -2.02 -11.24 -9.29
CA THR A 11 -0.78 -10.96 -8.54
C THR A 11 -0.58 -12.04 -7.46
N ASN A 12 0.66 -12.29 -7.04
CA ASN A 12 0.98 -13.22 -5.95
C ASN A 12 1.82 -12.48 -4.89
N GLY A 13 1.21 -11.50 -4.22
CA GLY A 13 1.93 -10.63 -3.30
C GLY A 13 1.04 -9.98 -2.24
N ILE A 14 1.62 -9.80 -1.06
CA ILE A 14 1.08 -8.99 0.04
C ILE A 14 1.87 -7.69 0.10
N PHE A 15 1.18 -6.56 -0.02
CA PHE A 15 1.77 -5.23 -0.02
C PHE A 15 1.36 -4.48 1.23
N GLU A 16 2.35 -3.97 1.98
CA GLU A 16 2.11 -3.06 3.10
C GLU A 16 2.47 -1.64 2.67
N ILE A 17 1.55 -0.70 2.85
CA ILE A 17 1.71 0.71 2.51
C ILE A 17 1.72 1.48 3.82
N ARG A 18 2.78 2.25 4.04
CA ARG A 18 2.97 3.14 5.19
C ARG A 18 3.06 4.57 4.70
N VAL A 19 2.19 5.43 5.19
CA VAL A 19 2.18 6.86 4.86
C VAL A 19 2.40 7.66 6.13
N ASN A 20 3.49 8.43 6.17
CA ASN A 20 3.81 9.32 7.27
C ASN A 20 3.41 10.75 6.92
N ASN A 21 2.69 11.42 7.82
CA ASN A 21 2.42 12.85 7.70
C ASN A 21 3.48 13.71 8.41
N SER A 22 3.45 15.02 8.17
CA SER A 22 4.37 15.99 8.78
C SER A 22 4.24 16.11 10.30
N GLU A 23 3.14 15.59 10.88
CA GLU A 23 2.90 15.53 12.32
C GLU A 23 3.48 14.26 12.97
N GLY A 24 4.16 13.40 12.20
CA GLY A 24 4.73 12.15 12.68
C GLY A 24 3.71 11.03 12.90
N LYS A 25 2.49 11.16 12.35
CA LYS A 25 1.48 10.10 12.35
C LYS A 25 1.67 9.18 11.15
N GLU A 26 1.53 7.88 11.39
CA GLU A 26 1.63 6.83 10.37
C GLU A 26 0.24 6.23 10.09
N ALA A 27 -0.15 6.17 8.83
CA ALA A 27 -1.24 5.36 8.34
C ALA A 27 -0.69 4.09 7.66
N VAL A 28 -1.13 2.92 8.12
CA VAL A 28 -0.72 1.62 7.56
C VAL A 28 -1.91 0.94 6.91
N TRP A 29 -1.71 0.43 5.70
CA TRP A 29 -2.67 -0.35 4.94
C TRP A 29 -2.02 -1.59 4.37
N THR A 30 -2.79 -2.67 4.26
CA THR A 30 -2.35 -3.88 3.60
C THR A 30 -3.28 -4.23 2.45
N ILE A 31 -2.68 -4.60 1.32
CA ILE A 31 -3.35 -5.19 0.17
C ILE A 31 -2.85 -6.63 0.06
N ASP A 32 -3.69 -7.58 0.41
CA ASP A 32 -3.41 -9.01 0.25
C ASP A 32 -4.01 -9.48 -1.08
N LEU A 33 -3.17 -9.53 -2.11
CA LEU A 33 -3.50 -10.14 -3.40
C LEU A 33 -2.85 -11.53 -3.52
N LYS A 34 -2.62 -12.24 -2.42
CA LYS A 34 -1.94 -13.54 -2.42
C LYS A 34 -2.81 -14.64 -1.86
N LYS A 35 -3.59 -14.32 -0.84
CA LYS A 35 -4.42 -15.24 -0.08
C LYS A 35 -5.88 -14.88 -0.20
N THR A 36 -6.22 -13.62 0.07
CA THR A 36 -7.61 -13.22 0.34
C THR A 36 -8.20 -12.30 -0.70
N GLY A 37 -7.39 -11.55 -1.44
CA GLY A 37 -7.90 -10.52 -2.34
C GLY A 37 -8.53 -9.35 -1.59
N THR A 38 -7.96 -8.95 -0.45
CA THR A 38 -8.55 -7.94 0.43
C THR A 38 -7.66 -6.73 0.64
N VAL A 39 -8.31 -5.61 0.96
CA VAL A 39 -7.65 -4.40 1.46
C VAL A 39 -8.13 -4.13 2.89
N TYR A 40 -7.19 -3.95 3.82
CA TYR A 40 -7.50 -3.66 5.22
C TYR A 40 -6.52 -2.65 5.84
N LYS A 41 -6.96 -1.96 6.90
CA LYS A 41 -6.09 -1.08 7.70
C LYS A 41 -5.21 -1.89 8.63
N GLY A 42 -3.96 -1.46 8.78
CA GLY A 42 -2.99 -2.05 9.69
C GLY A 42 -1.91 -2.89 8.98
N PRO A 43 -0.95 -3.40 9.76
CA PRO A 43 0.20 -4.11 9.25
C PRO A 43 -0.17 -5.48 8.67
N ALA A 44 0.62 -5.91 7.71
CA ALA A 44 0.39 -7.13 6.96
C ALA A 44 0.50 -8.38 7.84
N LYS A 45 -0.48 -9.26 7.71
CA LYS A 45 -0.51 -10.59 8.33
C LYS A 45 -0.95 -11.62 7.29
N PRO A 46 -0.06 -12.50 6.81
CA PRO A 46 1.36 -12.66 7.18
C PRO A 46 2.26 -11.51 6.68
N LYS A 47 3.56 -11.57 6.99
CA LYS A 47 4.55 -10.54 6.60
C LYS A 47 4.40 -10.14 5.13
N ALA A 48 4.45 -8.83 4.86
CA ALA A 48 4.40 -8.31 3.51
C ALA A 48 5.56 -8.84 2.65
N ASP A 49 5.26 -9.15 1.39
CA ASP A 49 6.28 -9.44 0.38
C ASP A 49 6.98 -8.13 -0.04
N VAL A 50 6.26 -7.00 -0.02
CA VAL A 50 6.78 -5.66 -0.32
C VAL A 50 6.21 -4.63 0.67
N THR A 51 7.08 -3.77 1.21
CA THR A 51 6.68 -2.61 2.02
C THR A 51 7.01 -1.31 1.27
N LEU A 52 6.00 -0.48 1.07
CA LEU A 52 6.12 0.84 0.46
C LEU A 52 5.97 1.90 1.56
N ILE A 53 6.95 2.78 1.69
CA ILE A 53 6.96 3.85 2.69
C ILE A 53 6.97 5.18 1.96
N PHE A 54 5.97 6.02 2.23
CA PHE A 54 5.81 7.33 1.64
C PHE A 54 5.73 8.41 2.73
N ASN A 55 6.28 9.57 2.44
CA ASN A 55 5.84 10.82 3.03
C ASN A 55 4.58 11.31 2.31
N ASP A 56 3.71 12.01 3.04
CA ASP A 56 2.36 12.41 2.58
C ASP A 56 2.38 13.14 1.22
N ASP A 57 3.35 14.03 1.01
CA ASP A 57 3.51 14.78 -0.25
C ASP A 57 3.70 13.85 -1.47
N VAL A 58 4.46 12.75 -1.29
CA VAL A 58 4.68 11.77 -2.35
C VAL A 58 3.43 10.92 -2.56
N PHE A 59 2.71 10.56 -1.49
CA PHE A 59 1.48 9.79 -1.58
C PHE A 59 0.39 10.55 -2.35
N VAL A 60 0.16 11.83 -2.03
CA VAL A 60 -0.78 12.68 -2.76
C VAL A 60 -0.39 12.81 -4.23
N SER A 61 0.90 12.97 -4.52
CA SER A 61 1.38 13.05 -5.91
C SER A 61 1.20 11.75 -6.71
N ILE A 62 1.26 10.58 -6.06
CA ILE A 62 0.99 9.27 -6.68
C ILE A 62 -0.52 9.09 -6.91
N ALA A 63 -1.34 9.41 -5.91
CA ALA A 63 -2.80 9.30 -5.98
C ALA A 63 -3.39 10.19 -7.09
N ASP A 64 -2.82 11.38 -7.29
CA ASP A 64 -3.19 12.31 -8.37
C ASP A 64 -2.72 11.86 -9.76
N GLY A 65 -1.99 10.74 -9.88
CA GLY A 65 -1.40 10.28 -11.14
C GLY A 65 -0.23 11.14 -11.65
N LYS A 66 0.28 12.08 -10.82
CA LYS A 66 1.37 12.98 -11.18
C LYS A 66 2.75 12.37 -10.96
N ALA A 67 2.88 11.38 -10.08
CA ALA A 67 4.12 10.65 -9.85
C ALA A 67 4.35 9.56 -10.92
N ALA A 68 4.41 9.97 -12.18
CA ALA A 68 5.13 9.22 -13.19
C ALA A 68 6.55 9.79 -13.28
N LYS A 69 7.56 8.92 -13.16
CA LYS A 69 9.01 9.12 -13.50
C LYS A 69 10.02 9.23 -12.35
N THR A 70 9.95 8.38 -11.33
CA THR A 70 11.19 8.01 -10.61
C THR A 70 11.29 6.49 -10.49
N ARG A 71 12.28 5.92 -11.18
CA ARG A 71 12.64 4.51 -11.10
C ARG A 71 13.11 4.21 -9.68
N ALA A 72 12.38 3.35 -8.95
CA ALA A 72 12.96 2.64 -7.82
C ALA A 72 14.00 1.67 -8.40
N LYS A 73 15.28 1.96 -8.17
CA LYS A 73 16.36 1.05 -8.51
C LYS A 73 16.39 -0.01 -7.41
N LEU A 74 15.85 -1.18 -7.71
CA LEU A 74 16.09 -2.41 -6.95
C LEU A 74 17.55 -2.86 -7.14
#